data_AF-A0A094FQ51-F1
#
_entry.id   AF-A0A094FQ51-F1
#
_cell.length_a   1.000
_cell.length_b   1.000
_cell.length_c   1.000
_cell.angle_alpha   90.00
_cell.angle_beta   90.00
_cell.angle_gamma   90.00
#
_symmetry.space_group_name_H-M   'P 1'
#
loop_
_entity.id
_entity.type
_entity.pdbx_description
1 polymer ?
#
loop_
_entity_poly.entity_id
_entity_poly.type
_entity_poly.pdbx_seq_one_letter_code
_entity_poly.pdbx_strand_id
1 'polypeptide(L)'
;MGRKAMSTQDHIDLAKKRGYSVQSSAEQQKVKAQTEQRSLTDATKNKHVEVANIFQEFLAVKGLEEAPLQHDSNLYKDFVEYYASSRHGRISELPTVDSVLNIWFRFSGYQSYITKSKIDKNVVSDVAGFIEGPLTQKYALCTKKRDKFLVTEKDLEILMTHL
;
A
#
# COMPACT_ATOMS: atom_id res chain seq x y z
N MET A 1 8.34 -32.81 17.01
CA MET A 1 8.88 -33.18 15.68
C MET A 1 8.96 -31.93 14.82
N GLY A 2 10.10 -31.23 14.85
CA GLY A 2 10.28 -29.98 14.10
C GLY A 2 10.41 -30.27 12.60
N ARG A 3 9.67 -29.53 11.75
CA ARG A 3 9.81 -29.62 10.29
C ARG A 3 11.24 -29.21 9.93
N LYS A 4 12.02 -30.11 9.33
CA LYS A 4 13.31 -29.77 8.74
C LYS A 4 13.08 -28.73 7.65
N ALA A 5 13.80 -27.61 7.72
CA ALA A 5 13.82 -26.63 6.65
C ALA A 5 14.38 -27.33 5.40
N MET A 6 13.57 -27.40 4.34
CA MET A 6 14.01 -27.95 3.06
C MET A 6 15.11 -27.06 2.50
N SER A 7 16.19 -27.69 2.05
CA SER A 7 17.26 -26.96 1.38
C SER A 7 16.79 -26.49 0.00
N THR A 8 17.47 -25.50 -0.56
CA THR A 8 17.21 -25.02 -1.93
C THR A 8 17.25 -26.17 -2.95
N GLN A 9 18.11 -27.17 -2.72
CA GLN A 9 18.23 -28.33 -3.58
C GLN A 9 17.01 -29.25 -3.48
N ASP A 10 16.49 -29.48 -2.28
CA ASP A 10 15.27 -30.28 -2.09
C ASP A 10 14.05 -29.64 -2.78
N HIS A 11 14.00 -28.30 -2.81
CA HIS A 11 12.98 -27.56 -3.55
C HIS A 11 13.11 -27.73 -5.06
N ILE A 12 14.34 -27.71 -5.58
CA ILE A 12 14.63 -27.93 -7.01
C ILE A 12 14.23 -29.35 -7.43
N ASP A 13 14.57 -30.34 -6.62
CA ASP A 13 14.29 -31.75 -6.93
C ASP A 13 12.78 -32.06 -6.84
N LEU A 14 12.08 -31.46 -5.88
CA LEU A 14 10.62 -31.53 -5.79
C LEU A 14 9.95 -30.88 -7.02
N ALA A 15 10.47 -29.76 -7.50
CA ALA A 15 9.95 -29.08 -8.69
C ALA A 15 10.17 -29.94 -9.95
N LYS A 16 11.36 -30.53 -10.13
CA LYS A 16 11.64 -31.48 -11.22
C LYS A 16 10.72 -32.70 -11.17
N LYS A 17 10.51 -33.28 -9.99
CA LYS A 17 9.57 -34.41 -9.78
C LYS A 17 8.13 -34.06 -10.17
N ARG A 18 7.75 -32.79 -10.05
CA ARG A 18 6.43 -32.26 -10.46
C ARG A 18 6.36 -31.84 -11.93
N GLY A 19 7.39 -32.15 -12.73
CA GLY A 19 7.43 -31.87 -14.16
C GLY A 19 7.93 -30.47 -14.54
N TYR A 20 8.46 -29.69 -13.59
CA TYR A 20 9.04 -28.37 -13.88
C TYR A 20 10.51 -28.52 -14.29
N SER A 21 10.84 -28.09 -15.52
CA SER A 21 12.22 -28.07 -16.01
C SER A 21 12.98 -26.83 -15.50
N VAL A 22 14.24 -27.03 -15.09
CA VAL A 22 15.17 -25.97 -14.62
C VAL A 22 15.99 -25.39 -15.78
N GLN A 23 15.45 -25.38 -16.99
CA GLN A 23 16.05 -24.67 -18.10
C GLN A 23 15.30 -23.38 -18.31
N SER A 24 15.84 -22.29 -17.76
CA SER A 24 15.42 -20.96 -18.15
C SER A 24 15.84 -20.76 -19.61
N SER A 25 14.90 -20.89 -20.54
CA SER A 25 15.20 -20.56 -21.94
C SER A 25 15.55 -19.07 -22.03
N ALA A 26 16.30 -18.69 -23.07
CA ALA A 26 16.63 -17.28 -23.32
C ALA A 26 15.37 -16.39 -23.37
N GLU A 27 14.21 -16.94 -23.77
CA GLU A 27 12.91 -16.27 -23.70
C GLU A 27 12.40 -16.07 -22.27
N GLN A 28 12.58 -17.03 -21.35
CA GLN A 28 12.22 -16.84 -19.95
C GLN A 28 13.12 -15.83 -19.24
N GLN A 29 14.41 -15.73 -19.61
CA GLN A 29 15.29 -14.66 -19.13
C GLN A 29 14.89 -13.30 -19.71
N LYS A 30 14.48 -13.24 -20.98
CA LYS A 30 13.92 -12.01 -21.59
C LYS A 30 12.62 -11.59 -20.94
N VAL A 31 11.73 -12.53 -20.62
CA VAL A 31 10.47 -12.29 -19.91
C VAL A 31 10.76 -11.84 -18.48
N LYS A 32 11.73 -12.44 -17.77
CA LYS A 32 12.16 -11.94 -16.45
C LYS A 32 12.72 -10.53 -16.52
N ALA A 33 13.62 -10.24 -17.47
CA ALA A 33 14.17 -8.90 -17.68
C ALA A 33 13.07 -7.87 -18.04
N GLN A 34 12.08 -8.25 -18.84
CA GLN A 34 10.90 -7.42 -19.15
C GLN A 34 9.94 -7.28 -17.96
N THR A 35 9.84 -8.29 -17.09
CA THR A 35 9.00 -8.26 -15.89
C THR A 35 9.65 -7.42 -14.79
N GLU A 36 10.98 -7.43 -14.70
CA GLU A 36 11.79 -6.58 -13.82
C GLU A 36 11.81 -5.11 -14.31
N GLN A 37 11.63 -4.87 -15.61
CA GLN A 37 11.49 -3.55 -16.23
C GLN A 37 10.04 -3.14 -16.54
N ARG A 38 9.03 -3.67 -15.85
CA ARG A 38 7.68 -3.13 -15.99
C ARG A 38 7.63 -1.74 -15.34
N SER A 39 7.79 -0.72 -16.17
CA SER A 39 7.45 0.65 -15.82
C SER A 39 6.01 0.68 -15.31
N LEU A 40 5.80 1.30 -14.16
CA LEU A 40 4.47 1.45 -13.57
C LEU A 40 3.56 2.15 -14.58
N THR A 41 2.33 1.67 -14.71
CA THR A 41 1.30 2.37 -15.49
C THR A 41 1.06 3.77 -14.90
N ASP A 42 0.69 4.74 -15.73
CA ASP A 42 0.55 6.14 -15.28
C ASP A 42 -0.50 6.28 -14.16
N ALA A 43 -1.57 5.49 -14.19
CA ALA A 43 -2.54 5.41 -13.11
C ALA A 43 -1.94 4.96 -11.76
N THR A 44 -0.94 4.08 -11.79
CA THR A 44 -0.24 3.62 -10.57
C THR A 44 0.77 4.66 -10.09
N LYS A 45 1.45 5.34 -11.01
CA LYS A 45 2.32 6.49 -10.68
C LYS A 45 1.52 7.63 -10.05
N ASN A 46 0.35 7.96 -10.59
CA ASN A 46 -0.49 9.03 -10.05
C ASN A 46 -0.93 8.75 -8.60
N LYS A 47 -1.29 7.50 -8.29
CA LYS A 47 -1.61 7.08 -6.91
C LYS A 47 -0.40 7.18 -5.97
N HIS A 48 0.80 7.00 -6.49
CA HIS A 48 2.02 7.17 -5.71
C HIS A 48 2.37 8.65 -5.49
N VAL A 49 2.18 9.50 -6.50
CA VAL A 49 2.34 10.96 -6.39
C VAL A 49 1.36 11.54 -5.38
N GLU A 50 0.09 11.12 -5.42
CA GLU A 50 -0.93 11.53 -4.46
C GLU A 50 -0.48 11.28 -3.00
N VAL A 51 0.00 10.07 -2.71
CA VAL A 51 0.45 9.70 -1.37
C VAL A 51 1.75 10.42 -0.99
N ALA A 52 2.64 10.67 -1.95
CA ALA A 52 3.84 11.47 -1.72
C ALA A 52 3.48 12.91 -1.31
N ASN A 53 2.49 13.52 -1.97
CA ASN A 53 2.01 14.86 -1.64
C ASN A 53 1.42 14.92 -0.23
N ILE A 54 0.59 13.95 0.15
CA ILE A 54 0.02 13.86 1.51
C ILE A 54 1.15 13.73 2.56
N PHE A 55 2.20 12.95 2.26
CA PHE A 55 3.34 12.83 3.16
C PHE A 55 4.15 14.13 3.27
N GLN A 56 4.32 14.87 2.17
CA GLN A 56 4.97 16.20 2.20
C GLN A 56 4.15 17.22 2.99
N GLU A 57 2.81 17.22 2.84
CA GLU A 57 1.92 18.05 3.67
C GLU A 57 2.08 17.73 5.16
N PHE A 58 2.13 16.44 5.51
CA PHE A 58 2.38 16.00 6.87
C PHE A 58 3.72 16.52 7.42
N LEU A 59 4.80 16.40 6.63
CA LEU A 59 6.12 16.90 7.03
C LEU A 59 6.09 18.42 7.26
N ALA A 60 5.44 19.17 6.37
CA ALA A 60 5.26 20.61 6.50
C ALA A 60 4.51 20.98 7.80
N VAL A 61 3.43 20.27 8.14
CA VAL A 61 2.68 20.46 9.39
C VAL A 61 3.54 20.13 10.62
N LYS A 62 4.42 19.12 10.52
CA LYS A 62 5.34 18.74 11.59
C LYS A 62 6.58 19.65 11.70
N GLY A 63 6.76 20.59 10.77
CA GLY A 63 7.92 21.49 10.72
C GLY A 63 9.21 20.81 10.24
N LEU A 64 9.09 19.73 9.47
CA LEU A 64 10.21 19.00 8.87
C LEU A 64 10.29 19.34 7.39
N GLU A 65 11.42 19.87 6.92
CA GLU A 65 11.64 20.14 5.48
C GLU A 65 11.98 18.86 4.70
N GLU A 66 12.60 17.87 5.34
CA GLU A 66 12.96 16.59 4.73
C GLU A 66 12.52 15.41 5.57
N ALA A 67 12.17 14.31 4.89
CA ALA A 67 11.88 13.05 5.54
C ALA A 67 13.15 12.53 6.24
N PRO A 68 13.08 12.15 7.53
CA PRO A 68 14.21 11.53 8.22
C PRO A 68 14.76 10.35 7.42
N LEU A 69 16.08 10.32 7.23
CA LEU A 69 16.81 9.24 6.55
C LEU A 69 16.60 7.87 7.22
N GLN A 70 16.27 7.88 8.52
CA GLN A 70 15.92 6.68 9.27
C GLN A 70 14.42 6.49 9.26
N HIS A 71 14.00 5.33 8.74
CA HIS A 71 12.63 4.83 8.73
C HIS A 71 12.13 4.55 10.16
N ASP A 72 11.83 5.61 10.92
CA ASP A 72 11.29 5.52 12.28
C ASP A 72 9.81 5.11 12.25
N SER A 73 9.47 4.04 12.96
CA SER A 73 8.10 3.56 13.08
C SER A 73 7.18 4.63 13.68
N ASN A 74 7.67 5.42 14.64
CA ASN A 74 6.85 6.46 15.28
C ASN A 74 6.47 7.57 14.30
N LEU A 75 7.40 7.98 13.43
CA LEU A 75 7.11 8.95 12.37
C LEU A 75 6.01 8.44 11.45
N TYR A 76 6.02 7.15 11.10
CA TYR A 76 4.98 6.57 10.25
C TYR A 76 3.64 6.42 10.95
N LYS A 77 3.64 6.12 12.25
CA LYS A 77 2.41 6.15 13.07
C LYS A 77 1.82 7.56 13.10
N ASP A 78 2.64 8.58 13.30
CA ASP A 78 2.21 9.98 13.25
C ASP A 78 1.65 10.36 11.87
N PHE A 79 2.27 9.87 10.79
CA PHE A 79 1.79 10.12 9.43
C PHE A 79 0.42 9.50 9.17
N VAL A 80 0.21 8.23 9.52
CA VAL A 80 -1.09 7.58 9.30
C VAL A 80 -2.16 8.14 10.23
N GLU A 81 -1.77 8.63 11.40
CA GLU A 81 -2.62 9.38 12.30
C GLU A 81 -2.99 10.76 11.74
N TYR A 82 -2.04 11.49 11.16
CA TYR A 82 -2.32 12.73 10.42
C TYR A 82 -3.34 12.48 9.32
N TYR A 83 -3.15 11.42 8.51
CA TYR A 83 -4.11 11.08 7.47
C TYR A 83 -5.49 10.71 8.05
N ALA A 84 -5.55 9.92 9.13
CA ALA A 84 -6.79 9.51 9.76
C ALA A 84 -7.57 10.68 10.40
N SER A 85 -6.86 11.67 10.92
CA SER A 85 -7.45 12.90 11.48
C SER A 85 -7.75 13.95 10.40
N SER A 86 -7.08 13.89 9.25
CA SER A 86 -7.34 14.76 8.12
C SER A 86 -8.68 14.42 7.45
N ARG A 87 -9.37 15.44 6.95
CA ARG A 87 -10.55 15.26 6.10
C ARG A 87 -10.18 14.89 4.66
N HIS A 88 -9.07 14.17 4.42
CA HIS A 88 -8.76 13.58 3.11
C HIS A 88 -9.77 12.48 2.70
N GLY A 89 -10.76 12.17 3.55
CA GLY A 89 -12.02 11.53 3.15
C GLY A 89 -12.98 12.49 2.44
N ARG A 90 -14.21 12.04 2.09
CA ARG A 90 -15.27 13.00 1.68
C ARG A 90 -15.41 14.07 2.76
N ILE A 91 -15.68 15.32 2.36
CA ILE A 91 -15.72 16.53 3.20
C ILE A 91 -16.52 16.37 4.51
N SER A 92 -17.47 15.43 4.58
CA SER A 92 -18.31 15.13 5.74
C SER A 92 -17.89 13.93 6.62
N GLU A 93 -16.96 13.06 6.21
CA GLU A 93 -16.71 11.77 6.88
C GLU A 93 -15.21 11.46 7.09
N LEU A 94 -14.88 10.95 8.28
CA LEU A 94 -13.57 10.39 8.58
C LEU A 94 -13.26 9.20 7.65
N PRO A 95 -11.98 8.95 7.33
CA PRO A 95 -11.58 7.80 6.51
C PRO A 95 -11.92 6.47 7.20
N THR A 96 -12.16 5.42 6.40
CA THR A 96 -12.31 4.05 6.92
C THR A 96 -10.95 3.45 7.26
N VAL A 97 -10.91 2.43 8.12
CA VAL A 97 -9.67 1.68 8.44
C VAL A 97 -8.99 1.17 7.15
N ASP A 98 -9.78 0.63 6.23
CA ASP A 98 -9.29 0.14 4.93
C ASP A 98 -8.66 1.27 4.07
N SER A 99 -9.21 2.48 4.14
CA SER A 99 -8.66 3.64 3.43
C SER A 99 -7.29 4.02 4.00
N VAL A 100 -7.15 4.06 5.34
CA VAL A 100 -5.88 4.37 6.01
C VAL A 100 -4.83 3.29 5.71
N LEU A 101 -5.20 2.01 5.76
CA LEU A 101 -4.33 0.90 5.38
C LEU A 101 -3.87 0.99 3.92
N ASN A 102 -4.77 1.35 3.01
CA ASN A 102 -4.44 1.49 1.59
C ASN A 102 -3.39 2.60 1.37
N ILE A 103 -3.53 3.74 2.05
CA ILE A 103 -2.53 4.82 2.02
C ILE A 103 -1.19 4.33 2.57
N TRP A 104 -1.19 3.62 3.69
CA TRP A 104 0.04 3.08 4.29
C TRP A 104 0.78 2.12 3.34
N PHE A 105 0.08 1.16 2.74
CA PHE A 105 0.70 0.20 1.82
C PHE A 105 1.14 0.85 0.51
N ARG A 106 0.42 1.85 0.02
CA ARG A 106 0.86 2.65 -1.14
C ARG A 106 2.12 3.45 -0.83
N PHE A 107 2.18 4.07 0.36
CA PHE A 107 3.34 4.85 0.79
C PHE A 107 4.58 3.96 0.92
N SER A 108 4.48 2.85 1.66
CA SER A 108 5.60 1.93 1.87
C SER A 108 6.09 1.30 0.56
N GLY A 109 5.18 0.97 -0.36
CA GLY A 109 5.50 0.51 -1.70
C GLY A 109 6.19 1.59 -2.55
N TYR A 110 5.69 2.82 -2.50
CA TYR A 110 6.27 3.97 -3.20
C TYR A 110 7.68 4.29 -2.70
N GLN A 111 7.88 4.30 -1.38
CA GLN A 111 9.19 4.55 -0.80
C GLN A 111 10.19 3.52 -1.32
N SER A 112 9.81 2.25 -1.27
CA SER A 112 10.64 1.17 -1.82
C SER A 112 10.99 1.35 -3.31
N TYR A 113 10.08 1.94 -4.09
CA TYR A 113 10.29 2.21 -5.50
C TYR A 113 11.25 3.39 -5.76
N ILE A 114 11.15 4.47 -4.98
CA ILE A 114 11.97 5.68 -5.15
C ILE A 114 13.36 5.51 -4.58
N THR A 115 13.48 5.10 -3.32
CA THR A 115 14.80 4.99 -2.66
C THR A 115 15.53 3.71 -3.04
N LYS A 116 14.87 2.79 -3.76
CA LYS A 116 15.35 1.44 -4.06
C LYS A 116 15.69 0.61 -2.81
N SER A 117 15.28 1.09 -1.63
CA SER A 117 15.47 0.45 -0.33
C SER A 117 14.12 0.14 0.27
N LYS A 118 13.95 -1.08 0.79
CA LYS A 118 12.69 -1.49 1.41
C LYS A 118 12.65 -1.06 2.86
N ILE A 119 11.51 -0.53 3.29
CA ILE A 119 11.20 -0.39 4.71
C ILE A 119 11.20 -1.79 5.34
N ASP A 120 11.78 -1.90 6.53
CA ASP A 120 11.80 -3.16 7.27
C ASP A 120 10.37 -3.70 7.46
N LYS A 121 10.18 -5.00 7.22
CA LYS A 121 8.86 -5.63 7.28
C LYS A 121 8.22 -5.53 8.66
N ASN A 122 9.03 -5.53 9.72
CA ASN A 122 8.53 -5.38 11.09
C ASN A 122 7.97 -3.98 11.30
N VAL A 123 8.60 -2.94 10.73
CA VAL A 123 8.07 -1.56 10.75
C VAL A 123 6.78 -1.48 9.95
N VAL A 124 6.73 -2.09 8.75
CA VAL A 124 5.51 -2.14 7.93
C VAL A 124 4.34 -2.79 8.68
N SER A 125 4.61 -3.92 9.35
CA SER A 125 3.61 -4.65 10.12
C SER A 125 3.21 -3.95 11.42
N ASP A 126 4.14 -3.29 12.11
CA ASP A 126 3.88 -2.55 13.35
C ASP A 126 2.95 -1.36 13.10
N VAL A 127 3.20 -0.59 12.04
CA VAL A 127 2.30 0.51 11.63
C VAL A 127 0.93 -0.02 11.20
N ALA A 128 0.88 -1.14 10.48
CA ALA A 128 -0.39 -1.78 10.11
C ALA A 128 -1.20 -2.21 11.35
N GLY A 129 -0.55 -2.85 12.33
CA GLY A 129 -1.18 -3.23 13.60
C GLY A 129 -1.63 -2.02 14.42
N PHE A 130 -0.87 -0.92 14.38
CA PHE A 130 -1.29 0.35 14.98
C PHE A 130 -2.56 0.91 14.35
N ILE A 131 -2.69 0.84 13.02
CA ILE A 131 -3.89 1.28 12.29
C ILE A 131 -5.11 0.44 12.70
N GLU A 132 -4.98 -0.89 12.64
CA GLU A 132 -6.09 -1.83 12.89
C GLU A 132 -6.59 -1.80 14.35
N GLY A 133 -5.72 -1.50 15.31
CA GLY A 133 -6.06 -1.47 16.73
C GLY A 133 -6.12 -0.04 17.30
N PRO A 134 -5.01 0.46 17.85
CA PRO A 134 -4.96 1.74 18.57
C PRO A 134 -5.58 2.93 17.82
N LEU A 135 -5.26 3.10 16.54
CA LEU A 135 -5.75 4.24 15.76
C LEU A 135 -7.26 4.13 15.47
N THR A 136 -7.72 2.92 15.13
CA THR A 136 -9.14 2.63 14.94
C THR A 136 -9.95 2.93 16.19
N GLN A 137 -9.44 2.55 17.36
CA GLN A 137 -10.09 2.85 18.65
C GLN A 137 -10.08 4.35 18.95
N LYS A 138 -8.96 5.03 18.73
CA LYS A 138 -8.79 6.47 19.04
C LYS A 138 -9.76 7.37 18.25
N TYR A 139 -9.95 7.09 16.96
CA TYR A 139 -10.77 7.92 16.07
C TYR A 139 -12.14 7.30 15.75
N ALA A 140 -12.50 6.18 16.39
CA ALA A 140 -13.70 5.40 16.10
C ALA A 140 -13.88 5.13 14.58
N LEU A 141 -12.78 4.73 13.91
CA LEU A 141 -12.76 4.57 12.46
C LEU A 141 -13.71 3.44 12.03
N CYS A 142 -14.42 3.66 10.93
CA CYS A 142 -15.33 2.65 10.39
C CYS A 142 -14.54 1.48 9.78
N THR A 143 -14.87 0.26 10.23
CA THR A 143 -14.31 -1.01 9.72
C THR A 143 -15.14 -1.62 8.60
N LYS A 144 -16.38 -1.13 8.39
CA LYS A 144 -17.23 -1.63 7.32
C LYS A 144 -16.69 -1.18 5.97
N LYS A 145 -16.73 -2.09 5.00
CA LYS A 145 -16.52 -1.71 3.60
C LYS A 145 -17.65 -0.77 3.19
N ARG A 146 -17.30 0.30 2.47
CA ARG A 146 -18.31 1.20 1.91
C ARG A 146 -19.17 0.42 0.92
N ASP A 147 -20.48 0.60 1.02
CA ASP A 147 -21.39 0.13 0.00
C ASP A 147 -21.05 0.83 -1.32
N LYS A 148 -20.92 0.03 -2.37
CA LYS A 148 -20.83 0.58 -3.71
C LYS A 148 -22.23 1.05 -4.08
N PHE A 149 -22.47 2.36 -3.98
CA PHE A 149 -23.65 2.95 -4.57
C PHE A 149 -23.58 2.73 -6.08
N LEU A 150 -24.36 1.77 -6.56
CA LEU A 150 -24.65 1.65 -7.99
C LEU A 150 -25.58 2.80 -8.32
N VAL A 151 -25.11 3.70 -9.18
CA VAL A 151 -25.93 4.78 -9.74
C VAL A 151 -27.16 4.12 -10.36
N THR A 152 -28.34 4.50 -9.87
CA THR A 152 -29.60 4.01 -10.42
C THR A 152 -30.08 4.91 -11.55
N GLU A 153 -30.96 4.40 -12.39
CA GLU A 153 -31.60 5.17 -13.46
C GLU A 153 -32.27 6.45 -12.92
N LYS A 154 -32.84 6.36 -11.72
CA LYS A 154 -33.48 7.49 -11.03
C LYS A 154 -32.49 8.58 -10.61
N ASP A 155 -31.28 8.19 -10.21
CA ASP A 155 -30.21 9.15 -9.88
C ASP A 155 -29.73 9.88 -11.14
N LEU A 156 -29.70 9.18 -12.28
CA LEU A 156 -29.38 9.77 -13.59
C LEU A 156 -30.47 10.72 -14.08
N GLU A 157 -31.74 10.36 -13.93
CA GLU A 157 -32.86 11.26 -14.23
C GLU A 157 -32.79 12.56 -13.43
N ILE A 158 -32.55 12.47 -12.12
CA ILE A 158 -32.41 13.64 -11.24
C ILE A 158 -31.24 14.53 -11.70
N LEU A 159 -30.09 13.92 -12.04
CA LEU A 159 -28.92 14.65 -12.55
C LEU A 159 -29.20 15.34 -13.90
N MET A 160 -29.93 14.68 -14.79
CA MET A 160 -30.26 15.24 -16.10
C MET A 160 -31.34 16.34 -16.04
N THR A 161 -32.18 16.35 -15.00
CA THR A 161 -33.24 17.35 -14.84
C THR A 161 -32.79 18.61 -14.10
N HIS A 162 -31.66 18.55 -13.40
CA HIS A 162 -31.12 19.65 -12.58
C HIS A 162 -29.77 20.22 -13.06
N LEU A 163 -29.36 19.88 -14.29
CA LEU A 163 -28.30 20.55 -15.05
C LEU A 163 -28.90 21.59 -15.99
#